data_AF-A0A2S0Q648-F1
#
_entry.id   AF-A0A2S0Q648-F1
#
_cell.length_a   1.000
_cell.length_b   1.000
_cell.length_c   1.000
_cell.angle_alpha   90.00
_cell.angle_beta   90.00
_cell.angle_gamma   90.00
#
_symmetry.space_group_name_H-M   'P 1'
#
loop_
_entity.id
_entity.type
_entity.pdbx_description
1 polymer ?
#
loop_
_entity_poly.entity_id
_entity_poly.type
_entity_poly.pdbx_seq_one_letter_code
_entity_poly.pdbx_strand_id
1 'polypeptide(L)'
;MRFCNPNDVHHDLATNAISCLLTQEDECYITAQVLVEFWVVATRPVEVNGLGWTVEQTRSTIDQLLDRFQLLEESAQIFPTWLSVVTTNKVMGLGTD
;
A
#
# COMPACT_ATOMS: atom_id res chain seq x y z
N MET A 1 -5.49 -0.01 -2.79
CA MET A 1 -4.12 0.44 -3.15
C MET A 1 -4.19 1.07 -4.54
N ARG A 2 -3.96 2.39 -4.66
CA ARG A 2 -4.20 3.17 -5.91
C ARG A 2 -3.37 2.68 -7.11
N PHE A 3 -2.19 2.10 -6.84
CA PHE A 3 -1.33 1.46 -7.83
C PHE A 3 -1.95 0.23 -8.51
N CYS A 4 -2.80 -0.55 -7.81
CA CYS A 4 -3.34 -1.80 -8.35
C CYS A 4 -4.71 -1.65 -9.04
N ASN A 5 -5.25 -0.43 -9.11
CA ASN A 5 -6.54 -0.16 -9.73
C ASN A 5 -6.38 0.79 -10.93
N PRO A 6 -6.40 0.27 -12.18
CA PRO A 6 -6.26 1.09 -13.40
C PRO A 6 -7.34 2.16 -13.57
N ASN A 7 -8.49 2.02 -12.88
CA ASN A 7 -9.59 2.97 -12.93
C ASN A 7 -9.53 4.03 -11.82
N ASP A 8 -8.51 3.99 -10.95
CA ASP A 8 -8.28 5.03 -9.95
C ASP A 8 -7.66 6.27 -10.63
N VAL A 9 -8.21 7.45 -10.37
CA VAL A 9 -7.74 8.72 -10.98
C VAL A 9 -6.27 9.03 -10.66
N HIS A 10 -5.70 8.36 -9.65
CA HIS A 10 -4.30 8.50 -9.23
C HIS A 10 -3.43 7.30 -9.61
N HIS A 11 -3.94 6.34 -10.39
CA HIS A 11 -3.20 5.17 -10.86
C HIS A 11 -1.92 5.58 -11.60
N ASP A 12 -2.04 6.48 -12.58
CA ASP A 12 -0.90 6.93 -13.39
C ASP A 12 0.15 7.67 -12.55
N LEU A 13 -0.28 8.46 -11.56
CA LEU A 13 0.63 9.15 -10.65
C LEU A 13 1.39 8.15 -9.77
N ALA A 14 0.70 7.14 -9.24
CA ALA A 14 1.32 6.09 -8.42
C ALA A 14 2.30 5.25 -9.25
N THR A 15 1.92 4.85 -10.46
CA THR A 15 2.76 4.08 -11.37
C THR A 15 3.99 4.89 -11.79
N ASN A 16 3.83 6.16 -12.16
CA ASN A 16 4.96 7.02 -12.54
C ASN A 16 5.90 7.30 -11.37
N ALA A 17 5.38 7.49 -10.15
CA ALA A 17 6.20 7.65 -8.95
C ALA A 17 7.01 6.39 -8.62
N ILE A 18 6.37 5.21 -8.70
CA ILE A 18 7.05 3.93 -8.49
C ILE A 18 8.09 3.68 -9.59
N SER A 19 7.77 3.95 -10.85
CA SER A 19 8.72 3.85 -11.96
C SER A 19 9.92 4.78 -11.76
N CYS A 20 9.70 6.02 -11.29
CA CYS A 20 10.78 6.95 -10.98
C CYS A 20 11.69 6.42 -9.86
N LEU A 21 11.10 5.94 -8.76
CA LEU A 21 11.85 5.37 -7.63
C LEU A 21 12.63 4.12 -8.02
N LEU A 22 12.06 3.25 -8.86
CA LEU A 22 12.74 2.04 -9.35
C LEU A 22 13.82 2.32 -10.40
N THR A 23 13.80 3.50 -11.05
CA THR A 23 14.88 3.94 -11.96
C THR A 23 16.05 4.58 -11.23
N GLN A 24 15.90 4.87 -9.94
CA GLN A 24 16.98 5.26 -9.05
C GLN A 24 17.50 3.99 -8.37
N GLU A 25 18.82 3.83 -8.20
CA GLU A 25 19.45 2.65 -7.57
C GLU A 25 19.13 2.50 -6.06
N ASP A 26 18.01 3.06 -5.61
CA ASP A 26 17.59 3.08 -4.22
C ASP A 26 16.93 1.74 -3.84
N GLU A 27 17.26 1.25 -2.63
CA GLU A 27 16.61 0.08 -2.06
C GLU A 27 15.17 0.41 -1.70
N CYS A 28 14.23 -0.19 -2.43
CA CYS A 28 12.80 0.02 -2.19
C CYS A 28 12.24 -1.05 -1.25
N TYR A 29 11.57 -0.60 -0.18
CA TYR A 29 10.98 -1.46 0.84
C TYR A 29 9.45 -1.39 0.86
N ILE A 30 8.83 -2.47 1.31
CA ILE A 30 7.39 -2.56 1.57
C ILE A 30 7.14 -2.98 3.02
N THR A 31 6.13 -2.42 3.68
CA THR A 31 5.74 -2.84 5.04
C THR A 31 4.64 -3.89 4.99
N ALA A 32 4.51 -4.68 6.06
CA ALA A 32 3.44 -5.69 6.14
C ALA A 32 2.06 -5.02 6.12
N GLN A 33 1.93 -3.86 6.77
CA GLN A 33 0.69 -3.08 6.77
C GLN A 33 0.18 -2.77 5.35
N VAL A 34 1.05 -2.39 4.41
CA VAL A 34 0.65 -2.10 3.02
C VAL A 34 0.06 -3.34 2.34
N LEU A 35 0.64 -4.51 2.56
CA LEU A 35 0.16 -5.77 1.99
C LEU A 35 -1.19 -6.20 2.60
N VAL A 36 -1.37 -5.99 3.91
CA VAL A 36 -2.63 -6.27 4.60
C VAL A 36 -3.75 -5.35 4.10
N GLU A 37 -3.51 -4.04 4.02
CA GLU A 37 -4.48 -3.08 3.49
C GLU A 37 -4.81 -3.36 2.02
N PHE A 38 -3.81 -3.76 1.23
CA PHE A 38 -4.02 -4.19 -0.14
C PHE A 38 -4.92 -5.42 -0.22
N TRP A 39 -4.64 -6.47 0.55
CA TRP A 39 -5.44 -7.69 0.56
C TRP A 39 -6.92 -7.39 0.82
N VAL A 40 -7.20 -6.60 1.87
CA VAL A 40 -8.56 -6.21 2.23
C VAL A 40 -9.28 -5.52 1.08
N VAL A 41 -8.63 -4.59 0.38
CA VAL A 41 -9.25 -3.88 -0.76
C VAL A 41 -9.36 -4.79 -1.99
N ALA A 42 -8.36 -5.61 -2.25
CA ALA A 42 -8.30 -6.49 -3.42
C ALA A 42 -9.40 -7.54 -3.38
N THR A 43 -9.57 -8.23 -2.26
CA THR A 43 -10.56 -9.30 -2.11
C THR A 43 -11.97 -8.80 -1.77
N ARG A 44 -12.13 -7.51 -1.44
CA ARG A 44 -13.45 -6.93 -1.16
C ARG A 44 -14.27 -6.90 -2.46
N PRO A 45 -15.57 -7.28 -2.43
CA PRO A 45 -16.42 -7.22 -3.62
C PRO A 45 -16.53 -5.82 -4.22
N VAL A 46 -16.74 -5.74 -5.53
CA VAL A 46 -16.82 -4.47 -6.27
C VAL A 46 -18.00 -3.63 -5.80
N GLU A 47 -19.10 -4.28 -5.43
CA GLU A 47 -20.36 -3.67 -4.97
C GLU A 47 -20.18 -2.79 -3.72
N VAL A 48 -19.13 -3.05 -2.94
CA VAL A 48 -18.78 -2.30 -1.73
C VAL A 48 -17.40 -1.66 -1.85
N ASN A 49 -17.06 -1.19 -3.05
CA ASN A 49 -15.85 -0.43 -3.36
C ASN A 49 -14.53 -1.22 -3.14
N GLY A 50 -14.52 -2.52 -3.43
CA GLY A 50 -13.29 -3.32 -3.55
C GLY A 50 -12.93 -3.64 -4.99
N LEU A 51 -11.89 -4.44 -5.21
CA LEU A 51 -11.47 -4.86 -6.56
C LEU A 51 -12.14 -6.16 -7.02
N GLY A 52 -12.77 -6.91 -6.11
CA GLY A 52 -13.43 -8.19 -6.41
C GLY A 52 -12.48 -9.29 -6.88
N TRP A 53 -11.19 -9.20 -6.55
CA TRP A 53 -10.20 -10.19 -6.95
C TRP A 53 -10.36 -11.48 -6.16
N THR A 54 -10.00 -12.58 -6.82
CA THR A 54 -9.87 -13.88 -6.14
C THR A 54 -8.69 -13.87 -5.17
N VAL A 55 -8.71 -14.82 -4.23
CA VAL A 55 -7.61 -15.04 -3.28
C VAL A 55 -6.32 -15.36 -4.03
N GLU A 56 -6.42 -16.15 -5.09
CA GLU A 56 -5.28 -16.61 -5.90
C GLU A 56 -4.64 -15.44 -6.68
N GLN A 57 -5.45 -14.60 -7.31
CA GLN A 57 -4.97 -13.39 -8.00
C GLN A 57 -4.30 -12.43 -7.03
N THR A 58 -4.91 -12.22 -5.86
CA THR A 58 -4.37 -11.33 -4.82
C THR A 58 -3.03 -11.86 -4.31
N ARG A 59 -2.94 -13.17 -4.04
CA ARG A 59 -1.70 -13.81 -3.60
C ARG A 59 -0.58 -13.67 -4.64
N SER A 60 -0.86 -14.00 -5.90
CA SER A 60 0.12 -13.89 -6.99
C SER A 60 0.65 -12.46 -7.15
N THR A 61 -0.21 -11.45 -6.93
CA THR A 61 0.21 -10.05 -6.99
C THR A 61 1.11 -9.68 -5.81
N ILE A 62 0.82 -10.18 -4.61
CA ILE A 62 1.69 -9.97 -3.44
C ILE A 62 3.05 -10.63 -3.65
N ASP A 63 3.09 -11.83 -4.24
CA ASP A 63 4.35 -12.49 -4.57
C ASP A 63 5.20 -11.62 -5.51
N GLN A 64 4.60 -11.06 -6.56
CA GLN A 64 5.28 -10.13 -7.47
C GLN A 64 5.77 -8.83 -6.78
N LEU A 65 5.05 -8.34 -5.77
CA LEU A 65 5.49 -7.18 -4.99
C LEU A 65 6.70 -7.55 -4.11
N LEU A 66 6.68 -8.71 -3.48
CA LEU A 66 7.77 -9.19 -2.63
C LEU A 66 9.04 -9.56 -3.42
N ASP A 67 8.89 -9.95 -4.69
CA ASP A 67 10.02 -10.15 -5.60
C ASP A 67 10.72 -8.83 -5.99
N ARG A 68 10.02 -7.70 -5.89
CA ARG A 68 10.51 -6.37 -6.30
C ARG A 68 10.89 -5.47 -5.13
N PHE A 69 10.29 -5.68 -3.97
CA PHE A 69 10.45 -4.84 -2.79
C PHE A 69 10.78 -5.70 -1.58
N GLN A 70 11.85 -5.36 -0.88
CA GLN A 70 12.19 -6.08 0.34
C GLN A 70 11.15 -5.77 1.43
N LEU A 71 10.63 -6.82 2.09
CA LEU A 71 9.76 -6.63 3.24
C LEU A 71 10.56 -6.02 4.38
N LEU A 72 10.12 -4.87 4.87
CA LEU A 72 10.76 -4.16 5.97
C LEU A 72 10.48 -4.89 7.29
N GLU A 73 11.53 -5.13 8.07
CA GLU A 73 11.41 -5.70 9.41
C GLU A 73 10.74 -4.68 10.36
N GLU A 74 9.62 -5.08 10.97
CA GLU A 74 8.87 -4.21 11.87
C GLU A 74 9.34 -4.38 13.32
N SER A 75 9.92 -3.33 13.90
CA SER A 75 10.28 -3.31 15.32
C SER A 75 9.09 -2.85 16.19
N ALA A 76 9.08 -3.29 17.45
CA ALA A 76 8.06 -2.89 18.43
C ALA A 76 8.00 -1.36 18.67
N GLN A 77 9.05 -0.63 18.28
CA GLN A 77 9.18 0.82 18.43
C GLN A 77 8.46 1.60 17.32
N ILE A 78 8.16 0.96 16.18
CA ILE A 78 7.51 1.64 15.05
C ILE A 78 6.16 2.24 15.48
N PHE A 79 5.31 1.46 16.14
CA PHE A 79 3.98 1.93 16.52
C PHE A 79 4.01 3.09 17.53
N PRO A 80 4.75 3.02 18.66
CA PRO A 80 4.91 4.15 19.57
C PRO A 80 5.44 5.42 18.89
N THR A 81 6.43 5.29 18.01
CA THR A 81 7.00 6.42 17.27
C THR A 81 5.97 7.02 16.31
N TRP A 82 5.31 6.19 15.51
CA TRP A 82 4.25 6.63 14.60
C TRP A 82 3.14 7.36 15.36
N LEU A 83 2.65 6.78 16.47
CA LEU A 83 1.58 7.35 17.27
C LEU A 83 1.97 8.72 17.84
N SER A 84 3.22 8.86 18.29
CA SER A 84 3.76 10.15 18.72
C SER A 84 3.75 11.15 17.58
N VAL A 85 4.25 10.79 16.39
CA VAL A 85 4.32 11.69 15.23
C VAL A 85 2.93 12.16 14.81
N VAL A 86 1.97 11.25 14.63
CA VAL A 86 0.61 11.63 14.17
C VAL A 86 -0.12 12.48 15.20
N THR A 87 0.04 12.20 16.49
CA THR A 87 -0.60 12.96 17.56
C THR A 87 0.02 14.35 17.70
N THR A 88 1.35 14.45 17.71
CA THR A 88 2.06 15.73 17.78
C THR A 88 1.70 16.64 16.62
N ASN A 89 1.59 16.08 15.41
CA ASN A 89 1.29 16.83 14.20
C ASN A 89 -0.21 16.97 13.93
N LYS A 90 -1.09 16.48 14.83
CA LYS A 90 -2.55 16.49 14.67
C LYS A 90 -2.99 15.94 13.31
N VAL A 91 -2.31 14.91 12.84
CA VAL A 91 -2.65 14.23 11.59
C VAL A 91 -4.00 13.57 11.78
N MET A 92 -4.98 13.95 10.97
CA MET A 92 -6.31 13.35 10.95
C MET A 92 -6.48 12.52 9.68
N GLY A 93 -7.18 11.40 9.79
CA GLY A 93 -7.74 10.76 8.60
C GLY A 93 -8.66 11.73 7.88
N LEU A 94 -8.80 11.60 6.56
CA LEU A 94 -9.61 12.49 5.73
C LEU A 94 -10.99 12.71 6.39
N GLY A 95 -11.23 13.90 6.91
CA GLY A 95 -12.53 14.29 7.44
C GLY A 95 -13.49 14.41 6.28
N THR A 96 -14.54 13.60 6.27
CA THR A 96 -15.75 13.95 5.50
C THR A 96 -16.42 15.09 6.25
N ASP A 97 -16.35 16.29 5.68
CA ASP A 97 -17.38 17.32 5.92
C ASP A 97 -18.70 16.88 5.28
#